data_AF-A0A8J5CJZ1-F1
#
_entry.id   AF-A0A8J5CJZ1-F1
#
_cell.length_a   1.000
_cell.length_b   1.000
_cell.length_c   1.000
_cell.angle_alpha   90.00
_cell.angle_beta   90.00
_cell.angle_gamma   90.00
#
_symmetry.space_group_name_H-M   'P 1'
#
loop_
_entity.id
_entity.type
_entity.pdbx_description
1 polymer ?
#
loop_
_entity_poly.entity_id
_entity_poly.type
_entity_poly.pdbx_seq_one_letter_code
_entity_poly.pdbx_strand_id
1 'polypeptide(L)'
;MSGITSSGTVLKHAFVGDNSQAQAINIYDTNGKILIKIINVYVTDNMLDFSQLYELADGYPSLLMGDLNAYHYKLEDNASGRSNNNRKKLVSYMENNQDVLNILNGPEPTHLQGNKLDYICLINDPALSHHCEVVDTLTSDHFGVYGEIFLPDTVRRHSMPRKRLCVPKKHEQRIREQMNNWYKHYTA
;
A
#
# COMPACT_ATOMS: atom_id res chain seq x y z
N MET A 1 -29.62 -17.49 -14.04
CA MET A 1 -28.69 -16.76 -13.16
C MET A 1 -27.29 -17.26 -13.46
N SER A 2 -26.57 -16.59 -14.37
CA SER A 2 -25.22 -16.95 -14.79
C SER A 2 -24.22 -16.26 -13.87
N GLY A 3 -23.60 -17.01 -12.96
CA GLY A 3 -22.45 -16.54 -12.19
C GLY A 3 -21.26 -16.36 -13.12
N ILE A 4 -20.84 -15.11 -13.32
CA ILE A 4 -19.54 -14.81 -13.91
C ILE A 4 -18.52 -15.04 -12.79
N THR A 5 -17.88 -16.21 -12.80
CA THR A 5 -16.65 -16.42 -12.03
C THR A 5 -15.54 -15.67 -12.73
N SER A 6 -15.21 -14.47 -12.26
CA SER A 6 -14.01 -13.76 -12.69
C SER A 6 -12.78 -14.53 -12.21
N SER A 7 -12.10 -15.21 -13.12
CA SER A 7 -10.80 -15.85 -12.85
C SER A 7 -9.70 -14.80 -12.79
N GLY A 8 -9.66 -13.99 -11.73
CA GLY A 8 -8.60 -13.00 -11.56
C GLY A 8 -7.22 -13.66 -11.39
N THR A 9 -6.20 -13.11 -12.06
CA THR A 9 -4.80 -13.44 -11.75
C THR A 9 -4.36 -12.65 -10.53
N VAL A 10 -4.03 -13.33 -9.42
CA VAL A 10 -3.52 -12.69 -8.20
C VAL A 10 -2.02 -12.44 -8.32
N LEU A 11 -1.60 -11.17 -8.24
CA LEU A 11 -0.20 -10.77 -8.20
C LEU A 11 0.26 -10.58 -6.74
N LYS A 12 1.23 -11.38 -6.28
CA LYS A 12 1.82 -11.26 -4.94
C LYS A 12 3.20 -10.61 -5.02
N HIS A 13 3.32 -9.35 -4.59
CA HIS A 13 4.60 -8.61 -4.57
C HIS A 13 4.94 -8.16 -3.14
N ALA A 14 6.24 -8.16 -2.82
CA ALA A 14 6.76 -7.51 -1.62
C ALA A 14 7.83 -6.52 -2.07
N PHE A 15 7.63 -5.26 -1.78
CA PHE A 15 8.60 -4.22 -2.05
C PHE A 15 9.15 -3.68 -0.73
N VAL A 16 10.45 -3.38 -0.73
CA VAL A 16 11.10 -2.64 0.33
C VAL A 16 11.82 -1.50 -0.39
N GLY A 17 11.31 -0.27 -0.24
CA GLY A 17 12.01 0.89 -0.76
C GLY A 17 13.24 1.16 0.09
N ASP A 18 14.42 1.17 -0.52
CA ASP A 18 15.62 1.72 0.13
C ASP A 18 15.67 3.22 -0.20
N ASN A 19 15.65 4.08 0.82
CA ASN A 19 15.82 5.55 0.75
C ASN A 19 14.80 6.31 -0.12
N SER A 20 13.75 6.90 0.46
CA SER A 20 12.89 7.95 -0.16
C SER A 20 12.62 7.81 -1.68
N GLN A 21 12.51 6.59 -2.21
CA GLN A 21 12.54 6.30 -3.65
C GLN A 21 11.28 5.54 -4.02
N ALA A 22 10.57 6.07 -5.02
CA ALA A 22 9.51 5.35 -5.69
C ALA A 22 10.08 4.47 -6.82
N GLN A 23 9.61 3.23 -6.90
CA GLN A 23 9.95 2.28 -7.96
C GLN A 23 8.66 1.80 -8.61
N ALA A 24 8.66 1.64 -9.94
CA ALA A 24 7.51 1.12 -10.67
C ALA A 24 7.85 -0.15 -11.46
N ILE A 25 6.89 -1.07 -11.51
CA ILE A 25 6.93 -2.24 -12.38
C ILE A 25 5.70 -2.20 -13.28
N ASN A 26 5.90 -2.41 -14.57
CA ASN A 26 4.82 -2.53 -15.54
C ASN A 26 4.28 -3.97 -15.54
N ILE A 27 2.97 -4.11 -15.48
CA ILE A 27 2.27 -5.36 -15.75
C ILE A 27 1.70 -5.28 -17.17
N TYR A 28 1.97 -6.31 -17.96
CA TYR A 28 1.63 -6.35 -19.38
C TYR A 28 0.51 -7.34 -19.68
N ASP A 29 -0.29 -7.02 -20.69
CA ASP A 29 -1.17 -7.98 -21.32
C ASP A 29 -0.41 -8.96 -22.23
N THR A 30 -1.12 -9.94 -22.79
CA THR A 30 -0.56 -10.92 -23.75
C THR A 30 -0.04 -10.30 -25.04
N ASN A 31 -0.43 -9.07 -25.38
CA ASN A 31 0.01 -8.34 -26.56
C ASN A 31 1.22 -7.44 -26.28
N GLY A 32 1.72 -7.41 -25.04
CA GLY A 32 2.83 -6.55 -24.62
C GLY A 32 2.43 -5.11 -24.33
N LYS A 33 1.13 -4.80 -24.20
CA LYS A 33 0.64 -3.48 -23.77
C LYS A 33 0.64 -3.40 -22.24
N ILE A 34 1.04 -2.25 -21.69
CA ILE A 34 0.94 -1.99 -20.25
C ILE A 34 -0.54 -1.95 -19.86
N LEU A 35 -0.90 -2.75 -18.86
CA LEU A 35 -2.25 -2.86 -18.32
C LEU A 35 -2.37 -2.07 -17.01
N ILE A 36 -1.41 -2.27 -16.10
CA ILE A 36 -1.32 -1.55 -14.82
C ILE A 36 0.14 -1.39 -14.41
N LYS A 37 0.45 -0.33 -13.67
CA LYS A 37 1.76 -0.16 -13.02
C LYS A 37 1.66 -0.42 -11.52
N ILE A 38 2.63 -1.13 -10.97
CA ILE A 38 2.76 -1.30 -9.51
C ILE A 38 3.87 -0.35 -9.06
N ILE A 39 3.50 0.68 -8.30
CA ILE A 39 4.39 1.70 -7.76
C ILE A 39 4.59 1.41 -6.28
N ASN A 40 5.80 1.08 -5.89
CA ASN A 40 6.17 1.03 -4.48
C ASN A 40 6.89 2.30 -4.07
N VAL A 41 6.53 2.83 -2.92
CA VAL A 41 7.12 4.05 -2.39
C VAL A 41 7.47 3.89 -0.91
N TYR A 42 8.66 4.33 -0.54
CA TYR A 42 9.04 4.54 0.85
C TYR A 42 9.40 6.01 1.00
N VAL A 43 8.85 6.71 1.99
CA VAL A 43 9.07 8.13 2.19
C VAL A 43 9.55 8.40 3.60
N THR A 44 10.75 8.96 3.71
CA THR A 44 11.25 9.48 4.98
C THR A 44 10.61 10.84 5.31
N ASP A 45 10.70 11.28 6.56
CA ASP A 45 10.11 12.55 6.99
C ASP A 45 10.44 13.73 6.05
N ASN A 46 9.41 14.47 5.64
CA ASN A 46 9.46 15.68 4.80
C ASN A 46 9.76 15.49 3.31
N MET A 47 10.02 14.26 2.85
CA MET A 47 10.45 13.98 1.49
C MET A 47 9.32 13.58 0.53
N LEU A 48 8.06 13.64 0.96
CA LEU A 48 6.95 13.27 0.08
C LEU A 48 6.88 14.21 -1.12
N ASP A 49 7.00 13.67 -2.32
CA ASP A 49 6.89 14.39 -3.59
C ASP A 49 6.00 13.58 -4.54
N PHE A 50 4.83 14.14 -4.85
CA PHE A 50 3.86 13.50 -5.74
C PHE A 50 4.19 13.66 -7.22
N SER A 51 5.11 14.57 -7.59
CA SER A 51 5.51 14.74 -8.99
C SER A 51 6.12 13.46 -9.55
N GLN A 52 6.99 12.80 -8.77
CA GLN A 52 7.56 11.50 -9.11
C GLN A 52 6.49 10.42 -9.26
N LEU A 53 5.42 10.47 -8.45
CA LEU A 53 4.33 9.48 -8.54
C LEU A 53 3.53 9.64 -9.83
N TYR A 54 3.30 10.87 -10.29
CA TYR A 54 2.66 11.11 -11.59
C TYR A 54 3.54 10.67 -12.75
N GLU A 55 4.84 10.97 -12.71
CA GLU A 55 5.78 10.53 -13.75
C GLU A 55 5.84 9.01 -13.85
N LEU A 56 5.82 8.32 -12.70
CA LEU A 56 5.80 6.86 -12.68
C LEU A 56 4.46 6.30 -13.16
N ALA A 57 3.33 6.90 -12.79
CA ALA A 57 2.02 6.49 -13.25
C ALA A 57 1.85 6.73 -14.76
N ASP A 58 2.27 7.88 -15.27
CA ASP A 58 2.24 8.27 -16.70
C ASP A 58 0.84 8.08 -17.33
N GLY A 59 -0.21 8.41 -16.58
CA GLY A 59 -1.61 8.25 -17.00
C GLY A 59 -2.12 6.80 -17.08
N TYR A 60 -1.30 5.80 -16.76
CA TYR A 60 -1.75 4.40 -16.69
C TYR A 60 -2.47 4.13 -15.36
N PRO A 61 -3.44 3.19 -15.35
CA PRO A 61 -3.91 2.58 -14.12
C PRO A 61 -2.70 2.15 -13.28
N SER A 62 -2.69 2.54 -12.01
CA SER A 62 -1.55 2.26 -11.14
C SER A 62 -2.00 1.87 -9.74
N LEU A 63 -1.32 0.88 -9.16
CA LEU A 63 -1.39 0.56 -7.75
C LEU A 63 -0.18 1.17 -7.05
N LEU A 64 -0.41 2.14 -6.18
CA LEU A 64 0.58 2.66 -5.27
C LEU A 64 0.55 1.87 -3.95
N MET A 65 1.70 1.45 -3.45
CA MET A 65 1.86 0.77 -2.16
C MET A 65 3.05 1.34 -1.40
N GLY A 66 2.90 1.55 -0.10
CA GLY A 66 4.03 1.65 0.82
C GLY A 66 3.90 2.71 1.89
N ASP A 67 4.98 2.90 2.63
CA ASP A 67 5.06 3.81 3.78
C ASP A 67 5.30 5.24 3.32
N LEU A 68 4.26 6.06 3.42
CA LEU A 68 4.34 7.49 3.09
C LEU A 68 4.79 8.33 4.28
N ASN A 69 4.89 7.71 5.46
CA ASN A 69 5.15 8.36 6.73
C ASN A 69 4.33 9.65 6.84
N ALA A 70 3.02 9.53 6.63
CA ALA A 70 2.08 10.62 6.51
C ALA A 70 0.79 10.27 7.24
N TYR A 71 0.28 11.20 8.04
CA TYR A 71 -1.02 11.03 8.70
C TYR A 71 -2.15 11.51 7.80
N HIS A 72 -3.31 10.84 7.79
CA HIS A 72 -4.47 11.29 7.03
C HIS A 72 -5.77 11.21 7.84
N TYR A 73 -6.36 12.38 8.10
CA TYR A 73 -7.47 12.54 9.05
C TYR A 73 -8.78 11.84 8.67
N LYS A 74 -8.99 11.49 7.39
CA LYS A 74 -10.15 10.69 6.95
C LYS A 74 -9.89 9.19 6.92
N LEU A 75 -8.62 8.78 7.01
CA LEU A 75 -8.20 7.38 6.89
C LEU A 75 -7.75 6.80 8.24
N GLU A 76 -7.67 7.65 9.25
CA GLU A 76 -7.28 7.36 10.63
C GLU A 76 -8.21 8.09 11.60
N ASP A 77 -8.98 7.34 12.39
CA ASP A 77 -9.91 7.89 13.39
C ASP A 77 -9.19 8.77 14.45
N ASN A 78 -7.89 8.49 14.69
CA ASN A 78 -7.07 9.16 15.70
C ASN A 78 -6.06 10.20 15.13
N ALA A 79 -6.10 10.49 13.82
CA ALA A 79 -5.14 11.42 13.21
C ALA A 79 -5.46 12.91 13.40
N SER A 80 -6.61 13.25 14.02
CA SER A 80 -7.04 14.63 14.25
C SER A 80 -6.04 15.46 15.09
N GLY A 81 -5.19 14.81 15.90
CA GLY A 81 -4.12 15.46 16.68
C GLY A 81 -2.69 15.19 16.18
N ARG A 82 -2.50 14.38 15.14
CA ARG A 82 -1.16 13.99 14.63
C ARG A 82 -0.89 14.64 13.29
N SER A 83 0.23 15.35 13.18
CA SER A 83 0.60 16.07 11.95
C SER A 83 2.10 16.07 11.74
N ASN A 84 2.52 15.82 10.50
CA ASN A 84 3.86 16.06 10.00
C ASN A 84 3.76 16.80 8.64
N ASN A 85 4.88 17.14 8.01
CA ASN A 85 4.81 17.87 6.73
C ASN A 85 4.25 17.01 5.60
N ASN A 86 4.46 15.68 5.64
CA ASN A 86 3.93 14.76 4.65
C ASN A 86 2.39 14.70 4.69
N ARG A 87 1.75 14.84 5.86
CA ARG A 87 0.29 14.96 6.01
C ARG A 87 -0.30 16.04 5.10
N LYS A 88 0.24 17.26 5.13
CA LYS A 88 -0.30 18.38 4.33
C LYS A 88 -0.25 18.08 2.84
N LYS A 89 0.87 17.50 2.40
CA LYS A 89 1.08 17.11 1.01
C LYS A 89 0.11 15.98 0.61
N LEU A 90 -0.01 14.94 1.43
CA LEU A 90 -0.90 13.80 1.17
C LEU A 90 -2.38 14.22 1.12
N VAL A 91 -2.83 15.00 2.10
CA VAL A 91 -4.20 15.54 2.13
C VAL A 91 -4.47 16.37 0.88
N SER A 92 -3.58 17.32 0.55
CA SER A 92 -3.75 18.14 -0.65
C SER A 92 -3.78 17.30 -1.92
N TYR A 93 -2.98 16.24 -1.99
CA TYR A 93 -2.97 15.34 -3.13
C TYR A 93 -4.29 14.58 -3.27
N MET A 94 -4.75 13.90 -2.22
CA MET A 94 -5.99 13.12 -2.26
C MET A 94 -7.24 13.98 -2.48
N GLU A 95 -7.26 15.22 -1.98
CA GLU A 95 -8.41 16.13 -2.16
C GLU A 95 -8.48 16.74 -3.57
N ASN A 96 -7.34 16.92 -4.23
CA ASN A 96 -7.27 17.52 -5.56
C ASN A 96 -7.33 16.49 -6.70
N ASN A 97 -7.22 15.19 -6.40
CA ASN A 97 -7.16 14.11 -7.39
C ASN A 97 -8.28 13.09 -7.16
N GLN A 98 -9.36 13.23 -7.92
CA GLN A 98 -10.53 12.35 -7.82
C GLN A 98 -10.29 10.95 -8.41
N ASP A 99 -9.21 10.79 -9.15
CA ASP A 99 -8.73 9.55 -9.74
C ASP A 99 -7.87 8.71 -8.77
N VAL A 100 -7.70 9.18 -7.53
CA VAL A 100 -6.96 8.48 -6.47
C VAL A 100 -7.94 7.90 -5.45
N LEU A 101 -7.87 6.59 -5.23
CA LEU A 101 -8.66 5.89 -4.22
C LEU A 101 -7.73 5.15 -3.25
N ASN A 102 -7.70 5.53 -1.98
CA ASN A 102 -7.11 4.68 -0.94
C ASN A 102 -8.00 3.44 -0.77
N ILE A 103 -7.40 2.26 -0.89
CA ILE A 103 -8.09 0.96 -0.78
C ILE A 103 -7.73 0.22 0.51
N LEU A 104 -6.77 0.72 1.30
CA LEU A 104 -6.49 0.27 2.66
C LEU A 104 -7.37 1.04 3.68
N ASN A 105 -8.66 0.71 3.74
CA ASN A 105 -9.67 1.47 4.48
C ASN A 105 -10.15 0.83 5.80
N GLY A 106 -9.50 -0.24 6.27
CA GLY A 106 -9.83 -0.87 7.56
C GLY A 106 -9.39 -0.05 8.78
N PRO A 107 -9.96 -0.28 9.98
CA PRO A 107 -9.58 0.44 11.22
C PRO A 107 -8.20 0.04 11.76
N GLU A 108 -7.57 -0.99 11.21
CA GLU A 108 -6.34 -1.56 11.72
C GLU A 108 -5.14 -0.62 11.49
N PRO A 109 -4.28 -0.42 12.50
CA PRO A 109 -3.05 0.35 12.31
C PRO A 109 -2.02 -0.46 11.53
N THR A 110 -1.23 0.23 10.71
CA THR A 110 -0.11 -0.37 9.96
C THR A 110 1.21 -0.30 10.72
N HIS A 111 1.26 0.44 11.83
CA HIS A 111 2.44 0.61 12.67
C HIS A 111 2.16 0.22 14.14
N LEU A 112 3.15 -0.35 14.82
CA LEU A 112 3.03 -0.86 16.19
C LEU A 112 2.63 0.18 17.26
N GLN A 113 2.75 1.48 16.97
CA GLN A 113 2.29 2.57 17.83
C GLN A 113 0.80 2.93 17.63
N GLY A 114 0.08 2.17 16.81
CA GLY A 114 -1.32 2.44 16.49
C GLY A 114 -1.50 3.53 15.43
N ASN A 115 -0.51 3.78 14.57
CA ASN A 115 -0.60 4.72 13.44
C ASN A 115 -0.96 3.98 12.15
N LYS A 116 -1.57 4.68 11.19
CA LYS A 116 -1.63 4.23 9.79
C LYS A 116 -0.72 5.12 8.94
N LEU A 117 0.45 4.61 8.60
CA LEU A 117 1.47 5.34 7.82
C LEU A 117 1.69 4.71 6.44
N ASP A 118 1.24 3.47 6.28
CA ASP A 118 1.27 2.73 5.03
C ASP A 118 -0.05 2.92 4.28
N TYR A 119 0.07 3.11 2.97
CA TYR A 119 -1.07 3.35 2.09
C TYR A 119 -1.04 2.37 0.93
N ILE A 120 -2.24 1.99 0.50
CA ILE A 120 -2.45 1.33 -0.79
C ILE A 120 -3.49 2.15 -1.53
N CYS A 121 -3.12 2.69 -2.69
CA CYS A 121 -3.99 3.53 -3.50
C CYS A 121 -4.08 3.01 -4.94
N LEU A 122 -5.28 3.08 -5.52
CA LEU A 122 -5.48 3.04 -6.96
C LEU A 122 -5.38 4.46 -7.52
N ILE A 123 -4.72 4.60 -8.67
CA ILE A 123 -4.54 5.87 -9.39
C ILE A 123 -4.98 5.63 -10.84
N ASN A 124 -5.65 6.61 -11.46
CA ASN A 124 -6.17 6.58 -12.84
C ASN A 124 -7.20 5.47 -13.16
N ASP A 125 -7.57 4.61 -12.20
CA ASP A 125 -8.65 3.63 -12.32
C ASP A 125 -9.19 3.21 -10.95
N PRO A 126 -10.01 4.03 -10.29
CA PRO A 126 -10.56 3.72 -8.96
C PRO A 126 -11.65 2.63 -9.00
N ALA A 127 -12.10 2.21 -10.18
CA ALA A 127 -13.15 1.18 -10.33
C ALA A 127 -12.59 -0.25 -10.35
N LEU A 128 -11.27 -0.40 -10.38
CA LEU A 128 -10.62 -1.70 -10.43
C LEU A 128 -10.98 -2.53 -9.19
N SER A 129 -11.43 -3.77 -9.41
CA SER A 129 -11.78 -4.68 -8.34
C SER A 129 -10.53 -5.04 -7.52
N HIS A 130 -10.64 -4.96 -6.21
CA HIS A 130 -9.52 -5.13 -5.28
C HIS A 130 -9.96 -5.74 -3.95
N HIS A 131 -9.00 -6.29 -3.22
CA HIS A 131 -9.14 -6.67 -1.83
C HIS A 131 -7.85 -6.30 -1.08
N CYS A 132 -7.97 -5.60 0.04
CA CYS A 132 -6.83 -5.17 0.84
C CYS A 132 -7.11 -5.36 2.33
N GLU A 133 -6.11 -5.82 3.06
CA GLU A 133 -6.18 -5.99 4.51
C GLU A 133 -4.80 -5.79 5.15
N VAL A 134 -4.79 -5.35 6.41
CA VAL A 134 -3.59 -5.42 7.25
C VAL A 134 -3.49 -6.85 7.78
N VAL A 135 -2.34 -7.48 7.62
CA VAL A 135 -2.10 -8.84 8.12
C VAL A 135 -1.27 -8.82 9.40
N ASP A 136 -1.48 -9.83 10.23
CA ASP A 136 -0.88 -10.02 11.56
C ASP A 136 0.64 -10.38 11.53
N THR A 137 1.28 -10.19 10.38
CA THR A 137 2.70 -10.46 10.15
C THR A 137 3.49 -9.17 10.14
N LEU A 138 4.48 -9.03 11.01
CA LEU A 138 5.38 -7.88 10.98
C LEU A 138 6.48 -8.01 9.92
N THR A 139 6.73 -6.90 9.23
CA THR A 139 7.87 -6.72 8.32
C THR A 139 9.00 -5.91 8.97
N SER A 140 8.68 -5.14 10.02
CA SER A 140 9.58 -4.41 10.93
C SER A 140 8.78 -4.04 12.20
N ASP A 141 8.72 -2.76 12.55
CA ASP A 141 7.74 -2.08 13.39
C ASP A 141 6.42 -1.76 12.64
N HIS A 142 6.32 -2.19 11.38
CA HIS A 142 5.12 -2.14 10.55
C HIS A 142 4.49 -3.52 10.40
N PHE A 143 3.16 -3.56 10.45
CA PHE A 143 2.35 -4.69 10.02
C PHE A 143 2.40 -4.79 8.50
N GLY A 144 2.52 -6.02 8.01
CA GLY A 144 2.41 -6.30 6.60
C GLY A 144 1.02 -5.94 6.10
N VAL A 145 0.96 -5.50 4.85
CA VAL A 145 -0.31 -5.27 4.16
C VAL A 145 -0.43 -6.26 3.03
N TYR A 146 -1.60 -6.88 2.92
CA TYR A 146 -1.98 -7.73 1.80
C TYR A 146 -2.85 -6.94 0.83
N GLY A 147 -2.58 -7.08 -0.46
CA GLY A 147 -3.36 -6.46 -1.52
C GLY A 147 -3.51 -7.42 -2.71
N GLU A 148 -4.74 -7.60 -3.15
CA GLU A 148 -5.11 -8.28 -4.38
C GLU A 148 -5.78 -7.29 -5.32
N ILE A 149 -5.40 -7.38 -6.60
CA ILE A 149 -6.07 -6.70 -7.69
C ILE A 149 -6.55 -7.76 -8.67
N PHE A 150 -7.81 -7.67 -9.06
CA PHE A 150 -8.41 -8.57 -10.02
C PHE A 150 -8.21 -8.00 -11.43
N LEU A 151 -7.20 -8.51 -12.12
CA LEU A 151 -6.90 -8.14 -13.49
C LEU A 151 -7.58 -9.10 -14.49
N PRO A 152 -7.81 -8.67 -15.75
CA PRO A 152 -8.33 -9.54 -16.81
C PRO A 152 -7.45 -10.77 -17.08
N ASP A 153 -8.04 -11.84 -17.62
CA ASP A 153 -7.33 -13.10 -17.98
C ASP A 153 -6.19 -12.91 -18.99
N THR A 154 -6.14 -11.75 -19.66
CA THR A 154 -5.09 -11.38 -20.61
C THR A 154 -3.77 -10.98 -19.95
N VAL A 155 -3.65 -11.05 -18.62
CA VAL A 155 -2.39 -10.75 -17.92
C VAL A 155 -1.34 -11.83 -18.13
N ARG A 156 -0.13 -11.40 -18.50
CA ARG A 156 1.04 -12.27 -18.48
C ARG A 156 1.43 -12.58 -17.03
N ARG A 157 1.45 -13.87 -16.66
CA ARG A 157 1.85 -14.28 -15.30
C ARG A 157 3.30 -13.89 -15.01
N HIS A 158 3.48 -13.06 -13.98
CA HIS A 158 4.78 -12.74 -13.40
C HIS A 158 4.86 -13.38 -12.01
N SER A 159 5.84 -14.26 -11.78
CA SER A 159 6.18 -14.74 -10.44
C SER A 159 7.50 -14.11 -10.00
N MET A 160 7.53 -13.50 -8.82
CA MET A 160 8.74 -12.88 -8.28
C MET A 160 8.99 -13.36 -6.84
N PRO A 161 10.26 -13.57 -6.44
CA PRO A 161 10.60 -14.04 -5.11
C PRO A 161 10.33 -12.98 -4.02
N ARG A 162 9.76 -13.42 -2.89
CA ARG A 162 9.49 -12.57 -1.72
C ARG A 162 10.79 -12.30 -0.94
N LYS A 163 11.18 -11.02 -0.77
CA LYS A 163 12.28 -10.65 0.13
C LYS A 163 11.73 -10.56 1.57
N ARG A 164 12.22 -11.38 2.49
CA ARG A 164 11.92 -11.25 3.93
C ARG A 164 12.93 -10.31 4.57
N LEU A 165 12.47 -9.28 5.28
CA LEU A 165 13.32 -8.47 6.14
C LEU A 165 13.54 -9.22 7.47
N CYS A 166 14.77 -9.16 7.99
CA CYS A 166 15.11 -9.73 9.28
C CYS A 166 15.00 -8.66 10.36
N VAL A 167 14.19 -8.92 11.39
CA VAL A 167 14.06 -8.03 12.56
C VAL A 167 15.34 -8.12 13.41
N PRO A 168 16.00 -7.00 13.76
CA PRO A 168 17.14 -7.02 14.67
C PRO A 168 16.74 -7.50 16.08
N LYS A 169 17.49 -8.45 16.66
CA LYS A 169 17.20 -9.05 17.98
C LYS A 169 16.91 -8.05 19.10
N LYS A 170 17.55 -6.87 19.09
CA LYS A 170 17.36 -5.81 20.10
C LYS A 170 15.94 -5.22 20.15
N HIS A 171 15.14 -5.39 19.09
CA HIS A 171 13.77 -4.89 19.02
C HIS A 171 12.70 -5.97 19.29
N GLU A 172 13.12 -7.22 19.44
CA GLU A 172 12.23 -8.39 19.44
C GLU A 172 11.24 -8.39 20.61
N GLN A 173 11.67 -8.03 21.82
CA GLN A 173 10.78 -7.99 22.99
C GLN A 173 9.68 -6.93 22.86
N ARG A 174 10.07 -5.70 22.52
CA ARG A 174 9.12 -4.60 22.29
C ARG A 174 8.14 -4.93 21.17
N ILE A 175 8.63 -5.56 20.10
CA ILE A 175 7.80 -6.02 18.99
C ILE A 175 6.74 -7.03 19.47
N ARG A 176 7.13 -8.04 20.27
CA ARG A 176 6.18 -9.03 20.81
C ARG A 176 5.09 -8.37 21.66
N GLU A 177 5.45 -7.43 22.51
CA GLU A 177 4.49 -6.70 23.36
C GLU A 177 3.48 -5.91 22.52
N GLN A 178 3.94 -5.23 21.47
CA GLN A 178 3.07 -4.46 20.59
C GLN A 178 2.20 -5.34 19.68
N MET A 179 2.70 -6.49 19.20
CA MET A 179 1.88 -7.50 18.51
C MET A 179 0.77 -8.03 19.41
N ASN A 180 1.10 -8.40 20.65
CA ASN A 180 0.10 -8.88 21.61
C ASN A 180 -0.98 -7.83 21.90
N ASN A 181 -0.60 -6.55 21.93
CA ASN A 181 -1.55 -5.47 22.07
C ASN A 181 -2.47 -5.36 20.83
N TRP A 182 -1.91 -5.49 19.64
CA TRP A 182 -2.68 -5.46 18.39
C TRP A 182 -3.70 -6.60 18.30
N TYR A 183 -3.29 -7.85 18.55
CA TYR A 183 -4.19 -9.02 18.56
C TYR A 183 -5.39 -8.83 19.50
N LYS A 184 -5.17 -8.23 20.68
CA LYS A 184 -6.25 -7.98 21.64
C LYS A 184 -7.34 -7.05 21.12
N HIS A 185 -7.02 -6.17 20.17
CA HIS A 185 -7.92 -5.11 19.72
C HIS A 185 -8.49 -5.33 18.32
N TYR A 186 -7.85 -6.16 17.47
CA TYR A 186 -8.13 -6.19 16.03
C TYR A 186 -8.35 -7.57 15.41
N THR A 187 -8.25 -8.69 16.14
CA THR A 187 -8.44 -10.06 15.58
C THR A 187 -9.57 -10.85 16.26
N ALA A 188 -10.75 -10.26 16.39
CA ALA A 188 -11.94 -10.95 16.91
C ALA A 188 -12.55 -11.90 15.88
#